data_AF-A0A1U7I6J5-F1
#
_entry.id   AF-A0A1U7I6J5-F1
#
_cell.length_a   1.000
_cell.length_b   1.000
_cell.length_c   1.000
_cell.angle_alpha   90.00
_cell.angle_beta   90.00
_cell.angle_gamma   90.00
#
_symmetry.space_group_name_H-M   'P 1'
#
loop_
_entity.id
_entity.type
_entity.pdbx_description
1 polymer ?
#
loop_
_entity_poly.entity_id
_entity_poly.type
_entity_poly.pdbx_seq_one_letter_code
_entity_poly.pdbx_strand_id
1 'polypeptide(L)'
;MPSPEQVATAIQTIDQLSTWLLSAGLSNAAIAQFKFNALATMYPELKEIAELAKSLIGATHSLPEEGMSATEVAALLTENLTVKIKPEQVNTALVKLGYQEKNDEKRIWILTEAGSEHGVSLLATSKTNKWQGSQLKWYRSVIPILEDYFRQPDNLADVAQGRNGSSPETEANNQTNNKANTKTKKAWTVAERLKEKGIKSNPDQIQLIQSFADGYYTEKHGTKPPKLTNRKIPVSSYPGEESIDLIDKAIDTVLNSRKKTES
;
A
#
# COMPACT_ATOMS: atom_id res chain seq x y z
N MET A 1 32.29 -31.16 15.05
CA MET A 1 31.32 -31.47 16.11
C MET A 1 31.54 -30.52 17.28
N PRO A 2 30.54 -29.69 17.61
CA PRO A 2 30.57 -28.76 18.72
C PRO A 2 30.50 -29.54 20.04
N SER A 3 31.03 -28.97 21.12
CA SER A 3 30.92 -29.63 22.43
C SER A 3 29.45 -29.60 22.91
N PRO A 4 29.01 -30.60 23.70
CA PRO A 4 27.66 -30.62 24.27
C PRO A 4 27.33 -29.35 25.07
N GLU A 5 28.32 -28.76 25.74
CA GLU A 5 28.16 -27.50 26.50
C GLU A 5 27.94 -26.29 25.60
N GLN A 6 28.61 -26.23 24.44
CA GLN A 6 28.43 -25.15 23.47
C GLN A 6 27.01 -25.19 22.89
N VAL A 7 26.52 -26.37 22.54
CA VAL A 7 25.16 -26.56 22.03
C VAL A 7 24.12 -26.21 23.10
N ALA A 8 24.34 -26.62 24.36
CA ALA A 8 23.44 -26.28 25.46
C ALA A 8 23.34 -24.76 25.69
N THR A 9 24.47 -24.05 25.65
CA THR A 9 24.52 -22.59 25.80
C THR A 9 23.81 -21.88 24.65
N ALA A 10 24.00 -22.36 23.41
CA ALA A 10 23.31 -21.83 22.24
C ALA A 10 21.79 -22.03 22.33
N ILE A 11 21.33 -23.21 22.75
CA ILE A 11 19.90 -23.51 22.96
C ILE A 11 19.32 -22.56 24.02
N GLN A 12 20.02 -22.36 25.14
CA GLN A 12 19.55 -21.50 26.21
C GLN A 12 19.38 -20.03 25.77
N THR A 13 20.32 -19.54 24.93
CA THR A 13 20.24 -18.20 24.33
C THR A 13 19.08 -18.10 23.35
N ILE A 14 18.90 -19.11 22.50
CA ILE A 14 17.78 -19.20 21.55
C ILE A 14 16.43 -19.26 22.27
N ASP A 15 16.34 -19.95 23.40
CA ASP A 15 15.12 -20.03 24.22
C ASP A 15 14.74 -18.70 24.86
N GLN A 16 15.73 -17.94 25.35
CA GLN A 16 15.49 -16.58 25.84
C GLN A 16 14.95 -15.66 24.74
N LEU A 17 15.55 -15.68 23.56
CA LEU A 17 15.08 -14.91 22.40
C LEU A 17 13.68 -15.37 21.95
N SER A 18 13.42 -16.67 22.00
CA SER A 18 12.12 -17.25 21.66
C SER A 18 11.01 -16.78 22.59
N THR A 19 11.34 -16.52 23.86
CA THR A 19 10.39 -15.96 24.84
C THR A 19 9.99 -14.54 24.44
N TRP A 20 10.93 -13.73 23.95
CA TRP A 20 10.63 -12.39 23.43
C TRP A 20 9.79 -12.46 22.15
N LEU A 21 10.10 -13.40 21.25
CA LEU A 21 9.29 -13.62 20.04
C LEU A 21 7.86 -14.06 20.36
N LEU A 22 7.69 -14.91 21.38
CA LEU A 22 6.37 -15.29 21.88
C LEU A 22 5.61 -14.07 22.43
N SER A 23 6.27 -13.24 23.23
CA SER A 23 5.68 -11.99 23.74
C SER A 23 5.37 -10.96 22.64
N ALA A 24 6.04 -11.06 21.49
CA ALA A 24 5.77 -10.27 20.29
C ALA A 24 4.65 -10.85 19.41
N GLY A 25 4.00 -11.94 19.85
CA GLY A 25 2.86 -12.55 19.18
C GLY A 25 3.21 -13.53 18.06
N LEU A 26 4.45 -14.04 17.99
CA LEU A 26 4.78 -15.10 17.03
C LEU A 26 4.18 -16.45 17.47
N SER A 27 3.72 -17.23 16.49
CA SER A 27 3.22 -18.58 16.73
C SER A 27 4.32 -19.54 17.17
N ASN A 28 3.96 -20.55 17.97
CA ASN A 28 4.89 -21.59 18.43
C ASN A 28 5.58 -22.33 17.26
N ALA A 29 4.90 -22.47 16.12
CA ALA A 29 5.47 -23.06 14.91
C ALA A 29 6.57 -22.16 14.29
N ALA A 30 6.32 -20.84 14.19
CA ALA A 30 7.32 -19.89 13.71
C ALA A 30 8.52 -19.80 14.65
N ILE A 31 8.29 -19.87 15.96
CA ILE A 31 9.34 -19.93 16.97
C ILE A 31 10.17 -21.21 16.79
N ALA A 32 9.54 -22.38 16.65
CA ALA A 32 10.26 -23.63 16.43
C ALA A 32 11.13 -23.56 15.17
N GLN A 33 10.60 -23.03 14.07
CA GLN A 33 11.35 -22.86 12.83
C GLN A 33 12.52 -21.87 12.99
N PHE A 34 12.32 -20.79 13.75
CA PHE A 34 13.40 -19.89 14.15
C PHE A 34 14.50 -20.62 14.94
N LYS A 35 14.15 -21.45 15.93
CA LYS A 35 15.13 -22.24 16.70
C LYS A 35 15.98 -23.14 15.80
N PHE A 36 15.35 -23.87 14.87
CA PHE A 36 16.07 -24.73 13.92
C PHE A 36 16.94 -23.93 12.94
N ASN A 37 16.48 -22.77 12.46
CA ASN A 37 17.28 -21.88 11.62
C ASN A 37 18.49 -21.32 12.36
N ALA A 38 18.30 -20.89 13.62
CA ALA A 38 19.37 -20.36 14.45
C ALA A 38 20.42 -21.44 14.75
N LEU A 39 19.99 -22.65 15.12
CA LEU A 39 20.89 -23.78 15.35
C LEU A 39 21.65 -24.19 14.07
N ALA A 40 20.98 -24.24 12.91
CA ALA A 40 21.63 -24.56 11.64
C ALA A 40 22.63 -23.48 11.17
N THR A 41 22.42 -22.23 11.60
CA THR A 41 23.33 -21.11 11.30
C THR A 41 24.56 -21.15 12.20
N MET A 42 24.39 -21.47 13.49
CA MET A 42 25.49 -21.58 14.46
C MET A 42 26.30 -22.88 14.26
N TYR A 43 25.62 -23.95 13.85
CA TYR A 43 26.20 -25.28 13.62
C TYR A 43 25.78 -25.82 12.24
N PRO A 44 26.55 -25.52 11.18
CA PRO A 44 26.23 -25.95 9.83
C PRO A 44 26.13 -27.47 9.66
N GLU A 45 26.77 -28.26 10.53
CA GLU A 45 26.69 -29.71 10.55
C GLU A 45 25.32 -30.26 10.98
N LEU A 46 24.48 -29.45 11.63
CA LEU A 46 23.10 -29.79 12.00
C LEU A 46 22.07 -29.36 10.96
N LYS A 47 22.51 -28.76 9.84
CA LYS A 47 21.62 -28.19 8.83
C LYS A 47 20.68 -29.22 8.23
N GLU A 48 21.16 -30.42 7.88
CA GLU A 48 20.31 -31.49 7.32
C GLU A 48 19.25 -31.96 8.31
N ILE A 49 19.62 -32.10 9.59
CA ILE A 49 18.70 -32.49 10.67
C ILE A 49 17.67 -31.38 10.93
N ALA A 50 18.10 -30.12 10.88
CA ALA A 50 17.24 -28.96 11.03
C ALA A 50 16.23 -28.83 9.88
N GLU A 51 16.62 -29.13 8.63
CA GLU A 51 15.69 -29.16 7.49
C GLU A 51 14.66 -30.30 7.63
N LEU A 52 15.08 -31.47 8.12
CA LEU A 52 14.18 -32.58 8.39
C LEU A 52 13.19 -32.27 9.53
N ALA A 53 13.66 -31.61 10.59
CA ALA A 53 12.78 -31.15 11.67
C ALA A 53 11.79 -30.07 11.19
N LYS A 54 12.22 -29.16 10.31
CA LYS A 54 11.33 -28.15 9.70
C LYS A 54 10.26 -28.76 8.82
N SER A 55 10.60 -29.77 8.02
CA SER A 55 9.62 -30.45 7.16
C SER A 55 8.55 -31.17 8.00
N LEU A 56 8.94 -31.76 9.13
CA LEU A 56 8.01 -32.36 10.08
C LEU A 56 7.12 -31.30 10.75
N ILE A 57 7.68 -30.16 11.17
CA ILE A 57 6.90 -29.05 11.75
C ILE A 57 5.91 -28.48 10.74
N GLY A 58 6.31 -28.30 9.49
CA GLY A 58 5.43 -27.84 8.41
C GLY A 58 4.38 -28.87 7.99
N ALA A 59 4.58 -30.15 8.31
CA ALA A 59 3.63 -31.23 8.08
C ALA A 59 2.63 -31.42 9.24
N THR A 60 3.05 -31.17 10.49
CA THR A 60 2.21 -31.35 11.69
C THR A 60 1.49 -30.09 12.14
N HIS A 61 2.08 -28.92 11.87
CA HIS A 61 1.40 -27.65 12.01
C HIS A 61 1.02 -27.21 10.60
N SER A 62 -0.29 -27.12 10.34
CA SER A 62 -0.76 -26.26 9.25
C SER A 62 0.00 -24.95 9.40
N LEU A 63 0.84 -24.62 8.40
CA LEU A 63 1.55 -23.36 8.31
C LEU A 63 0.61 -22.28 8.86
N PRO A 64 1.04 -21.41 9.81
CA PRO A 64 0.17 -20.33 10.26
C PRO A 64 -0.32 -19.69 8.97
N GLU A 65 -1.63 -19.77 8.73
CA GLU A 65 -2.22 -19.38 7.44
C GLU A 65 -1.53 -18.09 7.04
N GLU A 66 -0.85 -18.07 5.89
CA GLU A 66 -0.12 -16.89 5.45
C GLU A 66 -1.13 -15.74 5.49
N GLY A 67 -1.05 -14.95 6.54
CA GLY A 67 -2.15 -14.08 6.85
C GLY A 67 -2.28 -13.09 5.70
N MET A 68 -3.51 -12.89 5.27
CA MET A 68 -3.86 -12.09 4.11
C MET A 68 -3.87 -10.62 4.53
N SER A 69 -3.30 -9.76 3.70
CA SER A 69 -3.47 -8.32 3.85
C SER A 69 -4.94 -7.94 3.60
N ALA A 70 -5.37 -6.78 4.10
CA ALA A 70 -6.71 -6.25 3.82
C ALA A 70 -7.01 -6.18 2.31
N THR A 71 -5.98 -5.99 1.46
CA THR A 71 -6.11 -6.01 0.00
C THR A 71 -6.47 -7.39 -0.54
N GLU A 72 -5.80 -8.42 -0.04
CA GLU A 72 -6.06 -9.82 -0.41
C GLU A 72 -7.44 -10.26 0.08
N VAL A 73 -7.81 -9.88 1.31
CA VAL A 73 -9.15 -10.13 1.86
C VAL A 73 -10.23 -9.43 1.02
N ALA A 74 -10.02 -8.18 0.61
CA ALA A 74 -10.97 -7.44 -0.23
C ALA A 74 -11.17 -8.08 -1.61
N ALA A 75 -10.11 -8.64 -2.20
CA ALA A 75 -10.20 -9.35 -3.47
C ALA A 75 -11.07 -10.61 -3.34
N LEU A 76 -10.84 -11.41 -2.29
CA LEU A 76 -11.65 -12.62 -2.02
C LEU A 76 -13.12 -12.29 -1.74
N LEU A 77 -13.38 -11.27 -0.93
CA LEU A 77 -14.76 -10.84 -0.67
C LEU A 77 -15.45 -10.32 -1.93
N THR A 78 -14.71 -9.66 -2.82
CA THR A 78 -15.24 -9.20 -4.10
C THR A 78 -15.64 -10.35 -5.02
N GLU A 79 -14.84 -11.41 -5.04
CA GLU A 79 -15.13 -12.64 -5.78
C GLU A 79 -16.36 -13.36 -5.19
N ASN A 80 -16.41 -13.53 -3.87
CA ASN A 80 -17.47 -14.27 -3.19
C ASN A 80 -18.83 -13.56 -3.20
N LEU A 81 -18.83 -12.24 -2.99
CA LEU A 81 -20.06 -11.45 -2.92
C LEU A 81 -20.47 -10.87 -4.28
N THR A 82 -19.62 -10.99 -5.30
CA THR A 82 -19.80 -10.35 -6.63
C THR A 82 -19.97 -8.82 -6.55
N VAL A 83 -19.59 -8.22 -5.43
CA VAL A 83 -19.67 -6.78 -5.16
C VAL A 83 -18.26 -6.24 -5.00
N LYS A 84 -17.94 -5.13 -5.66
CA LYS A 84 -16.60 -4.55 -5.58
C LYS A 84 -16.33 -3.98 -4.18
N ILE A 85 -15.59 -4.73 -3.38
CA ILE A 85 -15.17 -4.33 -2.04
C ILE A 85 -13.74 -3.80 -2.11
N LYS A 86 -13.52 -2.63 -1.52
CA LYS A 86 -12.22 -2.00 -1.43
C LYS A 86 -11.51 -2.35 -0.10
N PRO A 87 -10.17 -2.33 -0.06
CA PRO A 87 -9.42 -2.59 1.16
C PRO A 87 -9.78 -1.63 2.31
N GLU A 88 -10.14 -0.38 2.00
CA GLU A 88 -10.59 0.59 3.02
C GLU A 88 -11.90 0.16 3.67
N GLN A 89 -12.83 -0.43 2.90
CA GLN A 89 -14.12 -0.90 3.43
C GLN A 89 -13.94 -2.12 4.33
N VAL A 90 -13.01 -3.02 3.97
CA VAL A 90 -12.59 -4.13 4.84
C VAL A 90 -12.07 -3.58 6.16
N ASN A 91 -11.21 -2.56 6.11
CA ASN A 91 -10.71 -1.96 7.34
C ASN A 91 -11.84 -1.31 8.17
N THR A 92 -12.74 -0.55 7.55
CA THR A 92 -13.89 0.03 8.28
C THR A 92 -14.77 -1.03 8.91
N ALA A 93 -15.03 -2.14 8.21
CA ALA A 93 -15.80 -3.26 8.74
C ALA A 93 -15.11 -3.90 9.96
N LEU A 94 -13.81 -4.17 9.86
CA LEU A 94 -13.02 -4.75 10.96
C LEU A 94 -12.96 -3.82 12.19
N VAL A 95 -12.96 -2.50 12.00
CA VAL A 95 -13.07 -1.53 13.11
C VAL A 95 -14.45 -1.61 13.75
N LYS A 96 -15.52 -1.59 12.94
CA LYS A 96 -16.91 -1.68 13.44
C LYS A 96 -17.19 -2.98 14.18
N LEU A 97 -16.61 -4.09 13.73
CA LEU A 97 -16.69 -5.39 14.37
C LEU A 97 -15.79 -5.51 15.61
N GLY A 98 -14.96 -4.49 15.90
CA GLY A 98 -14.10 -4.48 17.06
C GLY A 98 -12.87 -5.38 16.94
N TYR A 99 -12.48 -5.79 15.73
CA TYR A 99 -11.29 -6.61 15.48
C TYR A 99 -10.01 -5.79 15.28
N GLN A 100 -10.12 -4.50 14.99
CA GLN A 100 -8.97 -3.62 14.89
C GLN A 100 -9.25 -2.22 15.42
N GLU A 101 -8.20 -1.56 15.86
CA GLU A 101 -8.21 -0.18 16.33
C GLU A 101 -7.18 0.65 15.56
N LYS A 102 -7.52 1.91 15.31
CA LYS A 102 -6.60 2.86 14.70
C LYS A 102 -5.84 3.58 15.80
N ASN A 103 -4.53 3.41 15.86
CA ASN A 103 -3.70 4.26 16.69
C ASN A 103 -3.43 5.57 15.94
N ASP A 104 -4.08 6.66 16.37
CA ASP A 104 -3.98 7.96 15.72
C ASP A 104 -2.60 8.62 15.87
N GLU A 105 -1.84 8.30 16.92
CA GLU A 105 -0.49 8.85 17.12
C GLU A 105 0.50 8.32 16.09
N LYS A 106 0.40 7.03 15.75
CA LYS A 106 1.34 6.38 14.81
C LYS A 106 0.76 6.19 13.41
N ARG A 107 -0.55 6.44 13.21
CA ARG A 107 -1.30 6.09 11.99
C ARG A 107 -1.14 4.62 11.60
N ILE A 108 -1.09 3.74 12.60
CA ILE A 108 -0.93 2.29 12.45
C ILE A 108 -2.18 1.60 12.96
N TRP A 109 -2.58 0.52 12.29
CA TRP A 109 -3.66 -0.36 12.73
C TRP A 109 -3.13 -1.37 13.73
N ILE A 110 -3.83 -1.53 14.85
CA ILE A 110 -3.50 -2.48 15.91
C ILE A 110 -4.63 -3.49 16.02
N LEU A 111 -4.29 -4.76 16.26
CA LEU A 111 -5.27 -5.81 16.56
C LEU A 111 -5.81 -5.62 17.97
N THR A 112 -7.12 -5.77 18.12
CA THR A 112 -7.76 -5.90 19.43
C THR A 112 -7.62 -7.35 19.93
N GLU A 113 -8.03 -7.61 21.17
CA GLU A 113 -8.05 -8.97 21.74
C GLU A 113 -8.90 -9.92 20.89
N ALA A 114 -10.12 -9.51 20.52
CA ALA A 114 -10.97 -10.27 19.60
C ALA A 114 -10.36 -10.41 18.20
N GLY A 115 -9.61 -9.41 17.74
CA GLY A 115 -8.92 -9.44 16.45
C GLY A 115 -7.80 -10.46 16.40
N SER A 116 -7.11 -10.67 17.52
CA SER A 116 -5.96 -11.58 17.62
C SER A 116 -6.29 -13.04 17.34
N GLU A 117 -7.56 -13.44 17.51
CA GLU A 117 -8.05 -14.78 17.15
C GLU A 117 -8.12 -14.98 15.63
N HIS A 118 -8.30 -13.89 14.87
CA HIS A 118 -8.53 -13.90 13.43
C HIS A 118 -7.40 -13.24 12.63
N GLY A 119 -6.34 -12.77 13.29
CA GLY A 119 -5.26 -12.08 12.62
C GLY A 119 -4.01 -11.95 13.47
N VAL A 120 -2.92 -11.58 12.82
CA VAL A 120 -1.60 -11.38 13.41
C VAL A 120 -1.00 -10.07 12.93
N SER A 121 -0.30 -9.39 13.82
CA SER A 121 0.48 -8.20 13.49
C SER A 121 1.90 -8.63 13.18
N LEU A 122 2.34 -8.43 11.94
CA LEU A 122 3.69 -8.77 11.51
C LEU A 122 4.49 -7.51 11.22
N LEU A 123 5.79 -7.54 11.51
CA LEU A 123 6.70 -6.49 11.07
C LEU A 123 6.94 -6.65 9.58
N ALA A 124 6.28 -5.84 8.77
CA ALA A 124 6.52 -5.81 7.35
C ALA A 124 7.73 -4.93 7.06
N THR A 125 8.68 -5.50 6.32
CA THR A 125 9.80 -4.76 5.76
C THR A 125 9.64 -4.75 4.25
N SER A 126 9.56 -3.54 3.68
CA SER A 126 9.46 -3.42 2.24
C SER A 126 10.82 -3.62 1.60
N LYS A 127 10.87 -4.53 0.63
CA LYS A 127 12.06 -4.80 -0.18
C LYS A 127 12.47 -3.60 -1.05
N THR A 128 11.54 -2.69 -1.36
CA THR A 128 11.74 -1.62 -2.36
C THR A 128 11.97 -0.24 -1.77
N ASN A 129 11.45 0.08 -0.58
CA ASN A 129 11.48 1.46 -0.06
C ASN A 129 11.97 1.60 1.38
N LYS A 130 12.72 0.62 1.92
CA LYS A 130 13.28 0.59 3.30
C LYS A 130 12.24 0.86 4.42
N TRP A 131 10.96 0.90 4.08
CA TRP A 131 9.89 1.10 5.03
C TRP A 131 9.75 -0.15 5.89
N GLN A 132 9.68 0.05 7.20
CA GLN A 132 9.45 -0.99 8.18
C GLN A 132 8.28 -0.54 9.04
N GLY A 133 7.25 -1.38 9.15
CA GLY A 133 6.06 -1.03 9.91
C GLY A 133 5.22 -2.24 10.26
N SER A 134 4.38 -2.07 11.27
CA SER A 134 3.40 -3.08 11.64
C SER A 134 2.39 -3.22 10.50
N GLN A 135 2.25 -4.43 9.97
CA GLN A 135 1.25 -4.79 9.00
C GLN A 135 0.35 -5.87 9.59
N LEU A 136 -0.95 -5.57 9.67
CA LEU A 136 -1.94 -6.56 10.04
C LEU A 136 -2.16 -7.55 8.90
N LYS A 137 -2.17 -8.82 9.26
CA LYS A 137 -2.44 -9.95 8.39
C LYS A 137 -3.57 -10.77 8.99
N TRP A 138 -4.54 -11.17 8.17
CA TRP A 138 -5.79 -11.79 8.59
C TRP A 138 -5.87 -13.24 8.13
N TYR A 139 -6.34 -14.13 8.99
CA TYR A 139 -6.60 -15.53 8.66
C TYR A 139 -7.89 -15.66 7.85
N ARG A 140 -8.09 -16.78 7.16
CA ARG A 140 -9.33 -17.06 6.41
C ARG A 140 -10.55 -17.12 7.31
N SER A 141 -10.37 -17.37 8.60
CA SER A 141 -11.45 -17.33 9.59
C SER A 141 -12.19 -15.98 9.63
N VAL A 142 -11.56 -14.88 9.18
CA VAL A 142 -12.21 -13.57 9.10
C VAL A 142 -13.19 -13.44 7.91
N ILE A 143 -13.02 -14.24 6.86
CA ILE A 143 -13.81 -14.16 5.62
C ILE A 143 -15.32 -14.37 5.91
N PRO A 144 -15.76 -15.48 6.55
CA PRO A 144 -17.20 -15.68 6.79
C PRO A 144 -17.82 -14.58 7.66
N ILE A 145 -17.04 -14.00 8.58
CA ILE A 145 -17.49 -12.91 9.46
C ILE A 145 -17.74 -11.64 8.64
N LEU A 146 -16.79 -11.31 7.75
CA LEU A 146 -16.91 -10.16 6.86
C LEU A 146 -17.99 -10.38 5.79
N GLU A 147 -18.16 -11.59 5.29
CA GLU A 147 -19.27 -11.91 4.39
C GLU A 147 -20.62 -11.69 5.06
N ASP A 148 -20.80 -12.14 6.30
CA ASP A 148 -22.04 -11.91 7.04
C ASP A 148 -22.29 -10.42 7.27
N TYR A 149 -21.25 -9.68 7.67
CA TYR A 149 -21.30 -8.22 7.81
C TYR A 149 -21.72 -7.53 6.51
N PHE A 150 -21.12 -7.90 5.38
CA PHE A 150 -21.42 -7.34 4.06
C PHE A 150 -22.66 -7.95 3.39
N ARG A 151 -23.34 -8.96 3.96
CA ARG A 151 -24.65 -9.42 3.46
C ARG A 151 -25.80 -8.63 4.08
N GLN A 152 -25.57 -7.94 5.19
CA GLN A 152 -26.60 -7.12 5.82
C GLN A 152 -26.95 -5.91 4.92
N PRO A 153 -28.24 -5.65 4.65
CA PRO A 153 -28.68 -4.66 3.68
C PRO A 153 -28.24 -3.24 4.00
N ASP A 154 -28.11 -2.90 5.29
CA ASP A 154 -27.63 -1.60 5.75
C ASP A 154 -26.15 -1.35 5.41
N ASN A 155 -25.34 -2.42 5.36
CA ASN A 155 -23.91 -2.33 5.05
C ASN A 155 -23.63 -2.44 3.54
N LEU A 156 -24.52 -3.06 2.76
CA LEU A 156 -24.44 -3.09 1.29
C LEU A 156 -24.89 -1.78 0.65
N ALA A 157 -25.81 -1.05 1.27
CA ALA A 157 -26.24 0.25 0.79
C ALA A 157 -25.06 1.25 0.73
N ASP A 158 -24.17 1.21 1.72
CA ASP A 158 -22.91 1.99 1.77
C ASP A 158 -21.87 1.53 0.72
N VAL A 159 -21.96 0.30 0.24
CA VAL A 159 -21.06 -0.27 -0.78
C VAL A 159 -21.58 0.03 -2.20
N ALA A 160 -22.90 -0.01 -2.41
CA ALA A 160 -23.55 0.25 -3.69
C ALA A 160 -23.76 1.75 -3.96
N GLN A 161 -23.99 2.56 -2.93
CA GLN A 161 -24.05 4.01 -3.03
C GLN A 161 -22.70 4.61 -2.63
N GLY A 162 -21.86 4.93 -3.61
CA GLY A 162 -20.69 5.80 -3.40
C GLY A 162 -21.09 7.24 -3.08
N ARG A 163 -21.85 7.48 -2.01
CA ARG A 163 -22.34 8.80 -1.59
C ARG A 163 -22.04 9.09 -0.12
N ASN A 164 -21.10 10.02 0.06
CA ASN A 164 -21.25 11.24 0.85
C ASN A 164 -22.02 11.11 2.17
N GLY A 165 -21.36 10.60 3.21
CA GLY A 165 -21.68 10.90 4.60
C GLY A 165 -20.60 11.82 5.18
N SER A 166 -20.95 13.08 5.37
CA SER A 166 -20.10 14.15 5.91
C SER A 166 -19.76 13.92 7.39
N SER A 167 -18.47 13.90 7.72
CA SER A 167 -17.96 14.49 8.96
C SER A 167 -16.84 15.46 8.57
N PRO A 168 -16.79 16.66 9.16
CA PRO A 168 -15.89 17.71 8.74
C PRO A 168 -14.46 17.43 9.23
N GLU A 169 -13.50 18.04 8.55
CA GLU A 169 -12.08 18.12 8.90
C GLU A 169 -11.21 16.90 8.52
N THR A 170 -10.72 16.91 7.28
CA THR A 170 -9.32 17.28 6.97
C THR A 170 -9.03 16.88 5.52
N GLU A 171 -9.05 17.87 4.62
CA GLU A 171 -8.74 17.69 3.21
C GLU A 171 -7.25 17.36 3.00
N ALA A 172 -6.95 16.15 2.53
CA ALA A 172 -5.67 15.85 1.87
C ALA A 172 -5.92 14.88 0.70
N ASN A 173 -6.19 15.49 -0.44
CA ASN A 173 -6.69 14.88 -1.67
C ASN A 173 -5.52 14.26 -2.47
N ASN A 174 -5.48 12.93 -2.61
CA ASN A 174 -4.61 12.24 -3.56
C ASN A 174 -5.49 11.43 -4.54
N GLN A 175 -5.99 12.12 -5.57
CA GLN A 175 -6.70 11.52 -6.68
C GLN A 175 -5.71 11.09 -7.77
N THR A 176 -5.45 9.79 -7.82
CA THR A 176 -5.22 9.09 -9.09
C THR A 176 -6.40 8.19 -9.33
N ASN A 177 -7.32 8.58 -10.21
CA ASN A 177 -7.93 7.58 -11.07
C ASN A 177 -8.43 8.15 -12.40
N ASN A 178 -8.11 7.40 -13.44
CA ASN A 178 -8.61 7.53 -14.79
C ASN A 178 -10.13 7.35 -14.81
N LYS A 179 -10.85 8.41 -15.20
CA LYS A 179 -12.09 8.25 -15.96
C LYS A 179 -12.24 9.44 -16.87
N ALA A 180 -12.24 9.16 -18.18
CA ALA A 180 -12.64 10.09 -19.21
C ALA A 180 -14.04 10.59 -18.88
N ASN A 181 -14.11 11.85 -18.46
CA ASN A 181 -15.36 12.58 -18.35
C ASN A 181 -15.03 13.99 -18.85
N THR A 182 -15.40 14.23 -20.09
CA THR A 182 -15.36 15.52 -20.79
C THR A 182 -16.37 16.48 -20.14
N LYS A 183 -16.11 16.84 -18.89
CA LYS A 183 -16.62 18.07 -18.29
C LYS A 183 -15.51 19.10 -18.43
N THR A 184 -15.81 20.18 -19.13
CA THR A 184 -14.96 21.35 -19.35
C THR A 184 -14.18 21.71 -18.08
N LYS A 185 -12.90 21.32 -18.04
CA LYS A 185 -12.04 21.60 -16.89
C LYS A 185 -11.76 23.10 -16.87
N LYS A 186 -12.08 23.74 -15.75
CA LYS A 186 -11.91 25.18 -15.55
C LYS A 186 -10.43 25.62 -15.63
N ALA A 187 -9.50 24.70 -15.36
CA ALA A 187 -8.08 24.94 -15.52
C ALA A 187 -7.34 23.65 -15.90
N TRP A 188 -6.28 23.80 -16.67
CA TRP A 188 -5.45 22.72 -17.19
C TRP A 188 -4.08 22.70 -16.53
N THR A 189 -3.49 21.51 -16.41
CA THR A 189 -2.08 21.35 -16.07
C THR A 189 -1.38 20.60 -17.21
N VAL A 190 -0.06 20.78 -17.34
CA VAL A 190 0.74 20.08 -18.37
C VAL A 190 0.57 18.56 -18.28
N ALA A 191 0.60 18.01 -17.07
CA ALA A 191 0.43 16.58 -16.84
C ALA A 191 -0.95 16.06 -17.29
N GLU A 192 -2.00 16.86 -17.08
CA GLU A 192 -3.35 16.50 -17.53
C GLU A 192 -3.47 16.54 -19.05
N ARG A 193 -2.84 17.53 -19.71
CA ARG A 193 -2.87 17.65 -21.16
C ARG A 193 -2.06 16.56 -21.86
N LEU A 194 -0.89 16.20 -21.33
CA LEU A 194 -0.09 15.08 -21.82
C LEU A 194 -0.84 13.75 -21.73
N LYS A 195 -1.54 13.54 -20.62
CA LYS A 195 -2.37 12.36 -20.40
C LYS A 195 -3.55 12.28 -21.38
N GLU A 196 -4.18 13.41 -21.68
CA GLU A 196 -5.25 13.49 -22.68
C GLU A 196 -4.74 13.20 -24.10
N LYS A 197 -3.55 13.70 -24.44
CA LYS A 197 -2.87 13.38 -25.72
C LYS A 197 -2.28 11.97 -25.78
N GLY A 198 -2.39 11.17 -24.71
CA GLY A 198 -1.84 9.81 -24.64
C GLY A 198 -0.30 9.77 -24.67
N ILE A 199 0.37 10.89 -24.37
CA ILE A 199 1.83 11.00 -24.42
C ILE A 199 2.40 10.54 -23.07
N LYS A 200 3.30 9.55 -23.12
CA LYS A 200 4.10 9.14 -21.97
C LYS A 200 5.29 10.09 -21.83
N SER A 201 5.39 10.78 -20.69
CA SER A 201 6.51 11.70 -20.40
C SER A 201 7.09 11.41 -19.01
N ASN A 202 8.40 11.59 -18.88
CA ASN A 202 9.09 11.48 -17.59
C ASN A 202 8.97 12.79 -16.77
N PRO A 203 9.27 12.78 -15.46
CA PRO A 203 9.14 13.97 -14.61
C PRO A 203 9.93 15.18 -15.11
N ASP A 204 11.13 14.96 -15.66
CA ASP A 204 12.00 16.03 -16.17
C ASP A 204 11.42 16.69 -17.44
N GLN A 205 10.82 15.89 -18.32
CA GLN A 205 10.10 16.38 -19.50
C GLN A 205 8.86 17.18 -19.10
N ILE A 206 8.14 16.74 -18.07
CA ILE A 206 6.98 17.47 -17.56
C ILE A 206 7.42 18.84 -17.01
N GLN A 207 8.52 18.89 -16.26
CA GLN A 207 9.09 20.16 -15.79
C GLN A 207 9.54 21.06 -16.94
N LEU A 208 10.21 20.50 -17.95
CA LEU A 208 10.66 21.26 -19.11
C LEU A 208 9.47 21.84 -19.89
N ILE A 209 8.46 21.03 -20.19
CA ILE A 209 7.24 21.47 -20.87
C ILE A 209 6.53 22.54 -20.03
N GLN A 210 6.47 22.37 -18.71
CA GLN A 210 5.89 23.37 -17.81
C GLN A 210 6.65 24.70 -17.86
N SER A 211 7.98 24.69 -17.94
CA SER A 211 8.77 25.91 -18.08
C SER A 211 8.47 26.67 -19.38
N PHE A 212 8.28 25.95 -20.50
CA PHE A 212 7.90 26.55 -21.78
C PHE A 212 6.45 27.07 -21.75
N ALA A 213 5.53 26.31 -21.16
CA ALA A 213 4.14 26.71 -21.02
C ALA A 213 3.99 27.95 -20.12
N ASP A 214 4.75 28.04 -19.03
CA ASP A 214 4.83 29.24 -18.18
C ASP A 214 5.35 30.46 -18.96
N GLY A 215 6.35 30.24 -19.83
CA GLY A 215 6.88 31.26 -20.73
C GLY A 215 5.84 31.79 -21.70
N TYR A 216 5.16 30.90 -22.44
CA TYR A 216 4.12 31.29 -23.39
C TYR A 216 2.91 31.95 -22.72
N TYR A 217 2.55 31.49 -21.52
CA TYR A 217 1.49 32.11 -20.74
C TYR A 217 1.88 33.54 -20.31
N THR A 218 3.12 33.73 -19.86
CA THR A 218 3.62 35.05 -19.47
C THR A 218 3.72 36.00 -20.67
N GLU A 219 4.11 35.49 -21.84
CA GLU A 219 4.16 36.26 -23.09
C GLU A 219 2.76 36.73 -23.52
N LYS A 220 1.74 35.84 -23.43
CA LYS A 220 0.36 36.17 -23.84
C LYS A 220 -0.39 37.04 -22.84
N HIS A 221 -0.20 36.83 -21.53
CA HIS A 221 -1.01 37.45 -20.48
C HIS A 221 -0.24 38.44 -19.60
N GLY A 222 1.06 38.65 -19.84
CA GLY A 222 1.92 39.56 -19.06
C GLY A 222 2.12 39.15 -17.59
N THR A 223 1.57 38.00 -17.18
CA THR A 223 1.55 37.53 -15.80
C THR A 223 1.88 36.05 -15.74
N LYS A 224 2.47 35.60 -14.62
CA LYS A 224 2.79 34.18 -14.43
C LYS A 224 1.51 33.39 -14.15
N PRO A 225 1.42 32.13 -14.62
CA PRO A 225 0.26 31.30 -14.33
C PRO A 225 0.15 31.00 -12.82
N PRO A 226 -1.07 30.89 -12.29
CA PRO A 226 -1.29 30.55 -10.89
C PRO A 226 -0.70 29.16 -10.57
N LYS A 227 -0.02 29.05 -9.43
CA LYS A 227 0.58 27.79 -8.97
C LYS A 227 -0.34 27.09 -7.99
N LEU A 228 -0.48 25.78 -8.14
CA LEU A 228 -1.16 24.91 -7.18
C LEU A 228 -0.20 24.61 -6.02
N THR A 229 -0.45 25.23 -4.87
CA THR A 229 0.41 25.16 -3.66
C THR A 229 0.21 23.90 -2.81
N ASN A 230 -0.87 23.14 -3.03
CA ASN A 230 -1.20 21.93 -2.25
C ASN A 230 -0.43 20.67 -2.69
N ARG A 231 0.69 20.80 -3.41
CA ARG A 231 1.48 19.66 -3.93
C ARG A 231 2.94 19.79 -3.52
N LYS A 232 3.59 18.65 -3.24
CA LYS A 232 5.03 18.57 -2.92
C LYS A 232 5.93 19.22 -3.99
N ILE A 233 5.46 19.27 -5.23
CA ILE A 233 6.07 20.01 -6.34
C ILE A 233 5.00 20.99 -6.85
N PRO A 234 5.23 22.32 -6.79
CA PRO A 234 4.27 23.30 -7.25
C PRO A 234 4.07 23.17 -8.76
N VAL A 235 2.83 22.93 -9.19
CA VAL A 235 2.45 22.79 -10.61
C VAL A 235 1.68 24.02 -11.04
N SER A 236 2.04 24.57 -12.20
CA SER A 236 1.35 25.70 -12.83
C SER A 236 -0.02 25.24 -13.36
N SER A 237 -1.03 26.07 -13.13
CA SER A 237 -2.41 25.86 -13.56
C SER A 237 -2.76 26.94 -14.58
N TYR A 238 -3.26 26.53 -15.74
CA TYR A 238 -3.58 27.43 -16.83
C TYR A 238 -5.11 27.50 -17.02
N PRO A 239 -5.75 28.63 -16.67
CA PRO A 239 -7.20 28.75 -16.72
C PRO A 239 -7.71 28.93 -18.16
N GLY A 240 -8.88 28.34 -18.46
CA GLY A 240 -9.58 28.52 -19.74
C GLY A 240 -9.09 27.62 -20.89
N GLU A 241 -9.91 27.53 -21.94
CA GLU A 241 -9.61 26.71 -23.13
C GLU A 241 -8.49 27.32 -23.98
N GLU A 242 -8.36 28.64 -24.02
CA GLU A 242 -7.28 29.33 -24.73
C GLU A 242 -5.88 29.01 -24.19
N SER A 243 -5.80 28.53 -22.95
CA SER A 243 -4.56 28.09 -22.34
C SER A 243 -4.11 26.72 -22.83
N ILE A 244 -5.01 25.92 -23.42
CA ILE A 244 -4.70 24.61 -23.98
C ILE A 244 -3.72 24.75 -25.14
N ASP A 245 -3.94 25.74 -26.00
CA ASP A 245 -3.07 26.00 -27.16
C ASP A 245 -1.63 26.34 -26.73
N LEU A 246 -1.47 27.04 -25.60
CA LEU A 246 -0.16 27.36 -25.04
C LEU A 246 0.56 26.12 -24.52
N ILE A 247 -0.17 25.24 -23.84
CA ILE A 247 0.37 23.96 -23.35
C ILE A 247 0.73 23.07 -24.54
N ASP A 248 -0.11 23.01 -25.57
CA ASP A 248 0.14 22.23 -26.78
C ASP A 248 1.38 22.72 -27.53
N LYS A 249 1.53 24.04 -27.68
CA LYS A 249 2.73 24.65 -28.25
C LYS A 249 4.00 24.30 -27.44
N ALA A 250 3.90 24.28 -26.11
CA ALA A 250 5.01 23.87 -25.24
C ALA A 250 5.36 22.39 -25.39
N ILE A 251 4.35 21.51 -25.47
CA ILE A 251 4.52 20.08 -25.72
C ILE A 251 5.24 19.86 -27.06
N ASP A 252 4.78 20.53 -28.12
CA ASP A 252 5.38 20.40 -29.45
C ASP A 252 6.82 20.93 -29.48
N THR A 253 7.11 22.02 -28.79
CA THR A 253 8.47 22.59 -28.71
C THR A 253 9.45 21.62 -28.06
N VAL A 254 9.03 20.92 -27.00
CA VAL A 254 9.90 19.98 -26.26
C VAL A 254 10.00 18.62 -26.94
N LEU A 255 8.91 18.12 -27.52
CA LEU A 255 8.88 16.77 -28.11
C LEU A 255 9.34 16.75 -29.57
N ASN A 256 9.09 17.80 -30.35
CA ASN A 256 9.54 17.87 -31.75
C ASN A 256 10.95 18.43 -31.92
N SER A 257 11.53 19.11 -30.92
CA SER A 257 12.93 19.55 -30.96
C SER A 257 13.92 18.38 -31.03
N ARG A 258 13.54 17.21 -30.51
CA ARG A 258 14.34 15.97 -30.66
C ARG A 258 14.32 15.38 -32.07
N LYS A 259 13.28 15.63 -32.88
CA LYS A 259 13.24 15.15 -34.27
C LYS A 259 14.12 15.96 -35.21
N LYS A 260 14.50 17.19 -34.83
CA LYS A 260 15.37 18.07 -35.65
C LYS A 260 16.86 17.88 -35.40
N THR A 261 17.27 17.11 -34.40
CA THR A 261 18.68 16.88 -34.07
C THR A 261 19.25 15.60 -34.68
N GLU A 262 18.44 14.84 -35.42
CA GLU A 262 18.84 13.60 -36.13
C GLU A 262 18.66 13.72 -37.66
N SER A 263 18.74 14.92 -38.23
CA SER A 263 18.75 15.14 -39.69
C SER A 263 19.91 16.01 -40.12
#